data_AF-A0A9E5IR83-F1
#
_entry.id   AF-A0A9E5IR83-F1
#
_cell.length_a   1.000
_cell.length_b   1.000
_cell.length_c   1.000
_cell.angle_alpha   90.00
_cell.angle_beta   90.00
_cell.angle_gamma   90.00
#
_symmetry.space_group_name_H-M   'P 1'
#
loop_
_entity.id
_entity.type
_entity.pdbx_description
1 polymer ?
#
loop_
_entity_poly.entity_id
_entity_poly.type
_entity_poly.pdbx_seq_one_letter_code
_entity_poly.pdbx_strand_id
1 'polypeptide(L)' 'MIKLFVGLGNPGAEYEDTRHNAGFWWIDALARELNV' A
#
# COMPACT_ATOMS: atom_id res chain seq x y z
N MET A 1 10.78 2.80 -18.55
CA MET A 1 9.34 3.07 -18.34
C MET A 1 8.90 2.26 -17.13
N ILE A 2 8.34 2.91 -16.10
CA ILE A 2 7.81 2.18 -14.94
C ILE A 2 6.52 1.46 -15.38
N LYS A 3 6.38 0.20 -14.97
CA LYS A 3 5.25 -0.66 -15.34
C LYS A 3 4.46 -1.20 -14.15
N LEU A 4 5.01 -1.11 -12.94
CA LEU A 4 4.43 -1.65 -11.72
C LEU A 4 4.89 -0.84 -10.51
N PHE A 5 3.95 -0.53 -9.63
CA PHE A 5 4.20 -0.09 -8.26
C PHE A 5 3.74 -1.19 -7.31
N VAL A 6 4.49 -1.44 -6.24
CA VAL A 6 4.18 -2.47 -5.24
C VAL A 6 4.28 -1.87 -3.85
N GLY A 7 3.25 -2.09 -3.04
CA GLY A 7 3.26 -1.80 -1.61
C GLY A 7 3.61 -3.09 -0.87
N LEU A 8 4.64 -3.06 -0.03
CA LEU A 8 4.99 -4.20 0.84
C LEU A 8 4.30 -4.05 2.19
N GLY A 9 3.90 -5.18 2.78
CA GLY A 9 3.20 -5.25 4.06
C GLY A 9 2.81 -6.68 4.42
N ASN A 10 2.27 -6.85 5.62
CA ASN A 10 1.68 -8.10 6.12
C ASN A 10 0.15 -8.03 6.04
N PRO A 11 -0.53 -9.08 5.53
CA PRO A 11 -1.99 -9.17 5.53
C PRO A 11 -2.54 -9.57 6.90
N GLY A 12 -3.76 -9.14 7.22
CA GLY A 12 -4.44 -9.43 8.50
C GLY A 12 -4.69 -8.16 9.31
N ALA A 13 -5.82 -8.12 10.02
CA ALA A 13 -6.25 -6.96 10.81
C ALA A 13 -5.25 -6.60 11.92
N GLU A 14 -4.52 -7.59 12.43
CA GLU A 14 -3.48 -7.41 13.44
C GLU A 14 -2.26 -6.61 12.95
N TYR A 15 -2.07 -6.47 11.63
CA TYR A 15 -0.93 -5.76 11.03
C TYR A 15 -1.29 -4.40 10.43
N GLU A 16 -2.59 -4.05 10.34
CA GLU A 16 -3.10 -2.88 9.64
C GLU A 16 -2.39 -1.59 10.05
N ASP A 17 -2.20 -1.37 11.35
CA ASP A 17 -1.60 -0.16 11.92
C ASP A 17 -0.11 -0.30 12.25
N THR A 18 0.56 -1.30 11.70
CA THR A 18 2.01 -1.48 11.89
C THR A 18 2.80 -0.69 10.86
N ARG A 19 3.94 -0.08 11.28
CA ARG A 19 4.84 0.66 10.36
C ARG A 19 5.34 -0.19 9.18
N HIS A 20 5.34 -1.52 9.33
CA HIS A 20 5.71 -2.45 8.26
C HIS A 20 4.79 -2.35 7.04
N ASN A 21 3.55 -1.89 7.24
CA ASN A 21 2.53 -1.74 6.19
C ASN A 21 2.51 -0.35 5.54
N ALA A 22 3.54 0.48 5.76
CA ALA A 22 3.65 1.79 5.10
C ALA A 22 3.58 1.68 3.57
N GLY A 23 4.06 0.58 2.97
CA GLY A 23 3.92 0.32 1.55
C GLY A 23 2.48 0.10 1.09
N PHE A 24 1.68 -0.68 1.85
CA PHE A 24 0.24 -0.85 1.61
C PHE A 24 -0.49 0.48 1.72
N TRP A 25 -0.26 1.25 2.79
CA TRP A 25 -0.89 2.56 2.99
C TRP A 25 -0.63 3.52 1.83
N TRP A 26 0.60 3.53 1.33
CA TRP A 26 0.98 4.40 0.22
C TRP A 26 0.31 3.99 -1.09
N ILE A 27 0.27 2.70 -1.43
CA ILE A 27 -0.42 2.24 -2.64
C ILE A 27 -1.91 2.52 -2.58
N ASP A 28 -2.55 2.31 -1.43
CA ASP A 28 -3.97 2.63 -1.27
C ASP A 28 -4.23 4.13 -1.45
N ALA A 29 -3.40 4.98 -0.86
CA ALA A 29 -3.50 6.44 -1.05
C ALA A 29 -3.29 6.85 -2.51
N LEU A 30 -2.28 6.28 -3.18
CA LEU A 30 -1.98 6.54 -4.58
C LEU A 30 -3.12 6.08 -5.50
N ALA A 31 -3.68 4.90 -5.27
CA ALA A 31 -4.81 4.39 -6.05
C ALA A 31 -6.04 5.30 -5.92
N ARG A 32 -6.32 5.79 -4.71
CA ARG A 32 -7.38 6.78 -4.47
C ARG A 32 -7.14 8.11 -5.19
N GLU A 33 -5.90 8.61 -5.17
CA GLU A 33 -5.53 9.86 -5.86
C GLU A 33 -5.63 9.74 -7.38
N LEU A 34 -5.21 8.59 -7.93
CA LEU A 34 -5.25 8.31 -9.36
C LEU A 34 -6.61 7.80 -9.85
N ASN A 35 -7.54 7.53 -8.95
CA ASN A 35 -8.87 6.96 -9.20
C ASN A 35 -8.79 5.67 -10.04
N VAL A 36 -8.00 4.72 -9.55
CA VAL A 36 -7.83 3.37 -10.12
C VAL A 36 -8.22 2.27 -9.13
#